data_AF-A0A2H3EBT3-F1
#
_entry.id   AF-A0A2H3EBT3-F1
#
_cell.length_a   1.000
_cell.length_b   1.000
_cell.length_c   1.000
_cell.angle_alpha   90.00
_cell.angle_beta   90.00
_cell.angle_gamma   90.00
#
_symmetry.space_group_name_H-M   'P 1'
#
loop_
_entity.id
_entity.type
_entity.pdbx_description
1 polymer ?
#
loop_
_entity_poly.entity_id
_entity_poly.type
_entity_poly.pdbx_seq_one_letter_code
_entity_poly.pdbx_strand_id
1 'polypeptide(L)'
;MSELIRRVNSLPSSPFPVGRPGRSIPGTAYSPYLKSSKSALSRIAPLHPNRRTPPPPLPPPPPPKKTKKEREREEQWEEELIEEVGGMTEWVSMTDVERRDMRRMKREREMGGWED
;
A
#
# COMPACT_ATOMS: atom_id res chain seq x y z
N MET A 1 33.24 -0.32 -18.77
CA MET A 1 32.37 -0.28 -19.97
C MET A 1 32.36 1.08 -20.68
N SER A 2 32.22 2.19 -19.97
CA SER A 2 32.19 3.56 -20.53
C SER A 2 33.42 3.94 -21.37
N GLU A 3 34.62 3.59 -20.89
CA GLU A 3 35.91 3.84 -21.58
C GLU A 3 36.02 3.10 -22.92
N LEU A 4 35.46 1.88 -23.00
CA LEU A 4 35.44 1.06 -24.21
C LEU A 4 34.54 1.69 -25.29
N ILE A 5 33.36 2.18 -24.88
CA ILE A 5 32.41 2.85 -25.77
C ILE A 5 33.01 4.14 -26.33
N ARG A 6 33.73 4.93 -25.50
CA ARG A 6 34.42 6.14 -25.96
C ARG A 6 35.49 5.84 -27.01
N ARG A 7 36.29 4.80 -26.82
CA ARG A 7 37.31 4.38 -27.79
C ARG A 7 36.71 3.95 -29.12
N VAL A 8 35.67 3.11 -29.11
CA VAL A 8 35.02 2.64 -30.34
C VAL A 8 34.41 3.80 -31.13
N ASN A 9 33.76 4.75 -30.45
CA ASN A 9 33.16 5.92 -31.11
C ASN A 9 34.18 6.95 -31.63
N SER A 10 35.45 6.87 -31.21
CA SER A 10 36.52 7.73 -31.72
C SER A 10 37.10 7.28 -33.07
N LEU A 11 36.75 6.08 -33.54
CA LEU A 11 37.21 5.57 -34.82
C LEU A 11 36.43 6.21 -35.99
N PRO A 12 37.11 6.57 -37.08
CA PRO A 12 36.48 7.18 -38.26
C PRO A 12 35.52 6.24 -39.01
N SER A 13 35.57 4.93 -38.74
CA SER A 13 34.65 3.91 -39.28
C SER A 13 33.49 3.56 -38.33
N SER A 14 33.27 4.35 -37.27
CA SER A 14 32.20 4.09 -36.31
C SER A 14 30.82 4.16 -36.99
N PRO A 15 29.97 3.12 -36.86
CA PRO A 15 28.60 3.15 -37.34
C PRO A 15 27.69 4.01 -36.45
N PHE A 16 28.19 4.49 -35.31
CA PHE A 16 27.44 5.34 -34.38
C PHE A 16 27.64 6.81 -34.74
N PRO A 17 26.54 7.58 -34.92
CA PRO A 17 26.64 9.00 -35.23
C PRO A 17 27.39 9.73 -34.12
N VAL A 18 28.33 10.59 -34.50
CA VAL A 18 29.10 11.46 -33.60
C VAL A 18 28.17 12.56 -33.04
N GLY A 19 27.24 12.16 -32.17
CA GLY A 19 26.35 13.08 -31.48
C GLY A 19 27.14 13.84 -30.43
N ARG A 20 27.50 15.10 -30.69
CA ARG A 20 27.94 16.00 -29.62
C ARG A 20 26.80 16.11 -28.59
N PRO A 21 27.05 15.90 -27.29
CA PRO A 21 26.03 16.15 -26.28
C PRO A 21 25.74 17.65 -26.27
N GLY A 22 24.63 18.06 -26.88
CA GLY A 22 24.19 19.47 -26.91
C GLY A 22 23.95 20.09 -28.29
N ARG A 23 24.14 19.36 -29.41
CA ARG A 23 23.69 19.85 -30.73
C ARG A 23 22.54 19.00 -31.25
N SER A 24 21.37 19.62 -31.30
CA SER A 24 20.15 19.13 -31.95
C SER A 24 20.46 18.52 -33.31
N ILE A 25 19.99 17.30 -33.52
CA ILE A 25 19.95 16.63 -34.83
C ILE A 25 19.18 17.54 -35.81
N PRO A 26 19.66 17.77 -37.06
CA PRO A 26 18.84 18.36 -38.11
C PRO A 26 17.83 17.29 -38.54
N GLY A 27 16.67 17.33 -37.90
CA GLY A 27 15.68 16.27 -37.93
C GLY A 27 14.88 16.42 -36.65
N THR A 28 14.00 17.41 -36.63
CA THR A 28 13.02 17.60 -35.57
C THR A 28 12.27 16.29 -35.38
N ALA A 29 12.71 15.49 -34.41
CA ALA A 29 11.96 14.34 -33.96
C ALA A 29 10.62 14.87 -33.48
N TYR A 30 9.57 14.71 -34.29
CA TYR A 30 8.22 15.12 -33.97
C TYR A 30 7.76 14.26 -32.80
N SER A 31 8.06 14.72 -31.59
CA SER A 31 7.52 14.16 -30.36
C SER A 31 6.17 14.82 -30.11
N PRO A 32 5.07 14.06 -29.96
CA PRO A 32 3.76 14.61 -29.64
C PRO A 32 3.75 15.41 -28.31
N TYR A 33 4.81 15.23 -27.51
CA TYR A 33 5.04 15.86 -26.22
C TYR A 33 5.81 17.19 -26.30
N LEU A 34 6.23 17.64 -27.49
CA LEU A 34 7.00 18.89 -27.67
C LEU A 34 6.28 20.15 -27.21
N LYS A 35 4.94 20.16 -27.26
CA LYS A 35 4.11 21.30 -26.81
C LYS A 35 3.65 21.19 -25.36
N SER A 36 3.97 20.09 -24.67
CA SER A 36 3.51 19.86 -23.31
C SER A 36 4.42 20.56 -22.29
N SER A 37 3.83 21.08 -21.21
CA SER A 37 4.61 21.71 -20.13
C SER A 37 5.45 20.67 -19.37
N LYS A 38 6.54 21.11 -18.74
CA LYS A 38 7.39 20.23 -17.92
C LYS A 38 6.62 19.51 -16.79
N SER A 39 5.58 20.15 -16.24
CA SER A 39 4.65 19.57 -15.25
C SER A 39 3.69 18.55 -15.86
N ALA A 40 3.26 18.74 -17.12
CA ALA A 40 2.46 17.75 -17.82
C ALA A 40 3.31 16.50 -18.12
N LEU A 41 4.55 16.69 -18.54
CA LEU A 41 5.48 15.61 -18.85
C LEU A 41 5.94 14.83 -17.62
N SER A 42 6.03 15.46 -16.44
CA SER A 42 6.39 14.77 -15.21
C SER A 42 5.29 13.84 -14.67
N ARG A 43 4.03 14.05 -15.10
CA ARG A 43 2.89 13.20 -14.74
C ARG A 43 2.73 12.00 -15.65
N ILE A 44 3.36 12.01 -16.82
CA ILE A 44 3.41 10.83 -17.68
C ILE A 44 4.33 9.84 -16.99
N ALA A 45 3.77 8.68 -16.65
CA ALA A 45 4.55 7.58 -16.12
C ALA A 45 5.75 7.35 -17.04
N PRO A 46 6.99 7.37 -16.53
CA PRO A 46 8.14 7.17 -17.39
C PRO A 46 8.01 5.81 -18.08
N LEU A 47 7.99 5.81 -19.41
CA LEU A 47 7.88 4.61 -20.23
C LEU A 47 9.20 3.81 -20.26
N HIS A 48 9.91 3.75 -19.13
CA HIS A 48 11.17 3.03 -19.02
C HIS A 48 11.03 1.90 -17.99
N PRO A 49 11.37 0.65 -18.34
CA PRO A 49 11.24 -0.52 -17.46
C PRO A 49 12.08 -0.48 -16.17
N ASN A 50 12.79 0.61 -15.87
CA ASN A 50 13.71 0.74 -14.73
C ASN A 50 13.60 2.07 -13.97
N ARG A 51 12.56 2.90 -14.20
CA ARG A 51 12.30 4.03 -13.30
C ARG A 51 11.47 3.54 -12.11
N ARG A 52 12.21 3.12 -11.07
CA ARG A 52 11.75 2.72 -9.75
C ARG A 52 11.02 3.88 -9.05
N THR A 53 9.77 4.16 -9.44
CA THR A 53 8.80 4.45 -8.37
C THR A 53 8.87 3.24 -7.44
N PRO A 54 9.20 3.38 -6.15
CA PRO A 54 9.13 2.23 -5.26
C PRO A 54 7.74 1.62 -5.46
N PRO A 55 7.64 0.28 -5.53
CA PRO A 55 6.32 -0.35 -5.61
C PRO A 55 5.46 0.24 -4.47
N PRO A 56 4.15 0.42 -4.70
CA PRO A 56 3.27 0.89 -3.63
C PRO A 56 3.48 0.00 -2.39
N PRO A 57 3.35 0.55 -1.17
CA PRO A 57 3.45 -0.25 0.03
C PRO A 57 2.47 -1.42 -0.06
N LEU A 58 2.90 -2.59 0.41
CA LEU A 58 2.02 -3.75 0.48
C LEU A 58 0.81 -3.41 1.37
N PRO A 59 -0.38 -3.94 1.06
CA PRO A 59 -1.52 -3.79 1.95
C PRO A 59 -1.17 -4.34 3.35
N PRO A 60 -1.79 -3.80 4.42
CA PRO A 60 -1.59 -4.33 5.76
C PRO A 60 -1.93 -5.83 5.79
N PRO A 61 -1.22 -6.62 6.60
CA PRO A 61 -1.55 -8.04 6.75
C PRO A 61 -3.00 -8.18 7.25
N PRO A 62 -3.69 -9.27 6.87
CA PRO A 62 -5.01 -9.54 7.42
C PRO A 62 -4.92 -9.64 8.96
N PRO A 63 -6.00 -9.27 9.68
CA PRO A 63 -6.03 -9.43 11.12
C PRO A 63 -5.69 -10.87 11.52
N PRO A 64 -4.89 -11.08 12.58
CA PRO A 64 -4.53 -12.42 13.02
C PRO A 64 -5.79 -13.21 13.35
N LYS A 65 -5.78 -14.51 13.04
CA LYS A 65 -6.85 -15.41 13.47
C LYS A 65 -6.85 -15.47 14.99
N LYS A 66 -8.04 -15.34 15.59
CA LYS A 66 -8.18 -15.45 17.05
C LYS A 66 -7.62 -16.79 17.52
N THR A 67 -6.79 -16.73 18.55
CA THR A 67 -6.23 -17.96 19.15
C THR A 67 -7.34 -18.73 19.87
N LYS A 68 -7.14 -20.04 20.12
CA LYS A 68 -8.11 -20.83 20.90
C LYS A 68 -8.40 -20.19 22.27
N LYS A 69 -7.36 -19.70 22.95
CA LYS A 69 -7.47 -19.02 24.25
C LYS A 69 -8.29 -17.74 24.19
N GLU A 70 -8.15 -16.99 23.11
CA GLU A 70 -8.89 -15.75 22.90
C GLU A 70 -10.37 -16.03 22.66
N ARG A 71 -10.70 -17.09 21.91
CA ARG A 71 -12.09 -17.52 21.72
C ARG A 71 -12.75 -17.97 23.00
N GLU A 72 -12.08 -18.80 23.79
CA GLU A 72 -12.60 -19.27 25.09
C GLU A 72 -12.85 -18.10 26.04
N ARG A 73 -12.00 -17.08 26.01
CA ARG A 73 -12.20 -15.85 26.79
C ARG A 73 -13.43 -15.06 26.32
N GLU A 74 -13.62 -14.91 25.02
CA GLU A 74 -14.81 -14.23 24.49
C GLU A 74 -16.10 -15.00 24.81
N GLU A 75 -16.06 -16.33 24.76
CA GLU A 75 -17.19 -17.20 25.15
C GLU A 75 -17.53 -17.02 26.64
N GLN A 76 -16.51 -16.97 27.52
CA GLN A 76 -16.70 -16.67 28.95
C GLN A 76 -17.32 -15.28 29.17
N TRP A 77 -16.86 -14.26 28.45
CA TRP A 77 -17.45 -12.93 28.54
C TRP A 77 -18.90 -12.87 28.07
N GLU A 78 -19.28 -13.67 27.06
CA GLU A 78 -20.69 -13.77 26.65
C GLU A 78 -21.55 -14.45 27.72
N GLU A 79 -21.05 -15.52 28.36
CA GLU A 79 -21.75 -16.18 29.48
C GLU A 79 -21.94 -15.22 30.68
N GLU A 80 -20.91 -14.47 31.05
CA GLU A 80 -20.99 -13.45 32.12
C GLU A 80 -22.00 -12.35 31.78
N LEU A 81 -22.01 -11.85 30.55
CA LEU A 81 -22.98 -10.83 30.12
C LEU A 81 -24.41 -11.36 30.13
N ILE A 82 -24.62 -12.63 29.77
CA ILE A 82 -25.92 -13.28 29.84
C ILE A 82 -26.38 -13.36 31.31
N GLU A 83 -25.49 -13.71 32.23
CA GLU A 83 -25.80 -13.74 33.67
C GLU A 83 -26.10 -12.35 34.23
N GLU A 84 -25.29 -11.34 33.88
CA GLU A 84 -25.46 -9.93 34.31
C GLU A 84 -26.82 -9.35 33.88
N VAL A 85 -27.29 -9.70 32.68
CA VAL A 85 -28.56 -9.22 32.12
C VAL A 85 -29.79 -9.96 32.72
N GLY A 86 -29.57 -10.97 33.55
CA GLY A 86 -30.66 -11.73 34.19
C GLY A 86 -31.00 -13.05 33.48
N GLY A 87 -30.08 -13.56 32.66
CA GLY A 87 -30.16 -14.87 32.01
C GLY A 87 -30.47 -14.81 30.52
N MET A 88 -30.49 -16.00 29.90
CA MET A 88 -30.58 -16.15 28.44
C MET A 88 -31.88 -15.59 27.86
N THR A 89 -32.98 -15.62 28.62
CA THR A 89 -34.28 -15.10 28.17
C THR A 89 -34.25 -13.59 27.96
N GLU A 90 -33.62 -12.87 28.89
CA GLU A 90 -33.50 -11.41 28.80
C GLU A 90 -32.42 -11.02 27.79
N TRP A 91 -31.34 -11.81 27.72
CA TRP A 91 -30.34 -11.61 26.67
C TRP A 91 -30.91 -11.71 25.24
N VAL A 92 -31.79 -12.68 24.98
CA VAL A 92 -32.39 -12.88 23.65
C VAL A 92 -33.48 -11.84 23.35
N SER A 93 -34.14 -11.27 24.38
CA SER A 93 -35.14 -10.23 24.19
C SER A 93 -34.52 -8.87 23.80
N MET A 94 -33.24 -8.64 24.11
CA MET A 94 -32.49 -7.46 23.69
C MET A 94 -32.29 -7.38 22.17
N THR A 95 -32.17 -6.15 21.67
CA THR A 95 -31.86 -5.91 20.27
C THR A 95 -30.42 -6.30 19.93
N ASP A 96 -30.15 -6.55 18.64
CA ASP A 96 -28.79 -6.86 18.17
C ASP A 96 -27.79 -5.73 18.38
N VAL A 97 -28.28 -4.48 18.45
CA VAL A 97 -27.47 -3.29 18.71
C VAL A 97 -27.01 -3.31 20.17
N GLU A 98 -27.96 -3.47 21.11
CA GLU A 98 -27.65 -3.50 22.54
C GLU A 98 -26.69 -4.64 22.89
N ARG A 99 -26.94 -5.84 22.36
CA ARG A 99 -26.02 -6.99 22.56
C ARG A 99 -24.63 -6.74 21.99
N ARG A 100 -24.52 -6.00 20.88
CA ARG A 100 -23.22 -5.65 20.28
C ARG A 100 -22.49 -4.63 21.14
N ASP A 101 -23.21 -3.63 21.66
CA ASP A 101 -22.64 -2.58 22.47
C ASP A 101 -22.20 -3.10 23.84
N MET A 102 -22.98 -3.99 24.48
CA MET A 102 -22.58 -4.68 25.72
C MET A 102 -21.30 -5.51 25.52
N ARG A 103 -21.20 -6.28 24.43
CA ARG A 103 -19.97 -7.04 24.10
C ARG A 103 -18.78 -6.13 23.82
N ARG A 104 -19.01 -4.99 23.18
CA ARG A 104 -17.96 -3.98 22.94
C ARG A 104 -17.48 -3.40 24.27
N MET A 105 -18.40 -2.95 25.13
CA MET A 105 -18.06 -2.36 26.43
C MET A 105 -17.35 -3.37 27.34
N LYS A 106 -17.78 -4.63 27.39
CA LYS A 106 -17.09 -5.69 28.14
C LYS A 106 -15.66 -5.90 27.60
N ARG A 107 -15.49 -5.97 26.27
CA ARG A 107 -14.16 -6.06 25.65
C ARG A 107 -13.28 -4.85 25.99
N GLU A 108 -13.81 -3.64 25.88
CA GLU A 108 -13.09 -2.40 26.19
C GLU A 108 -12.71 -2.31 27.67
N ARG A 109 -13.60 -2.72 28.58
CA ARG A 109 -13.33 -2.77 30.02
C ARG A 109 -12.20 -3.75 30.36
N GLU A 110 -12.19 -4.92 29.74
CA GLU A 110 -11.23 -5.99 30.05
C GLU A 110 -9.89 -5.84 29.28
N MET A 111 -9.90 -5.27 28.08
CA MET A 111 -8.72 -5.11 27.22
C MET A 111 -8.14 -3.68 27.20
N GLY A 112 -8.94 -2.66 27.52
CA GLY A 112 -8.57 -1.24 27.42
C GLY A 112 -7.56 -0.73 28.45
N GLY A 113 -7.01 -1.62 29.29
CA GLY A 113 -5.92 -1.30 30.22
C GLY A 113 -4.51 -1.61 29.69
N TRP A 114 -4.36 -2.07 28.45
CA TRP A 114 -3.09 -2.54 27.88
C TRP A 114 -2.70 -1.85 26.55
N GLU A 115 -3.22 -0.65 26.28
CA GLU A 115 -2.73 0.23 25.22
C GLU A 115 -2.27 1.58 25.83
N ASP A 116 -1.12 1.57 26.50
CA ASP A 116 -0.22 2.73 26.69
C ASP A 116 1.21 2.28 26.37
#